data_AF-I3CGT2-F1
#
_entry.id   AF-I3CGT2-F1
#
_cell.length_a   1.000
_cell.length_b   1.000
_cell.length_c   1.000
_cell.angle_alpha   90.00
_cell.angle_beta   90.00
_cell.angle_gamma   90.00
#
_symmetry.space_group_name_H-M   'P 1'
#
loop_
_entity.id
_entity.type
_entity.pdbx_description
1 polymer ?
#
loop_
_entity_poly.entity_id
_entity_poly.type
_entity_poly.pdbx_seq_one_letter_code
_entity_poly.pdbx_strand_id
1 'polypeptide(L)'
;MSTDTPNRLGKGMIVVACLLCLGLLTVFFNHILEKKHNPNTRVQSTHALDGGIEVVLTRNSIGHYVAQGFINQQAVTFFLDTGATQVSIPLHIANKLGLERGLPMQVGTANGTITVYSTRLAIVALGDIVLRDISASINPQDTGDDILLGMSFLRQIEFTQRGNQLILRQHP
;
A
#
# COMPACT_ATOMS: atom_id res chain seq x y z
N MET A 1 -40.42 16.36 -53.21
CA MET A 1 -40.54 16.24 -51.74
C MET A 1 -39.47 15.25 -51.31
N SER A 2 -38.27 15.75 -50.98
CA SER A 2 -37.11 14.89 -50.68
C SER A 2 -37.23 14.34 -49.26
N THR A 3 -37.16 13.02 -49.12
CA THR A 3 -37.20 12.32 -47.82
C THR A 3 -35.79 12.24 -47.25
N ASP A 4 -35.46 13.14 -46.33
CA ASP A 4 -34.27 13.01 -45.49
C ASP A 4 -34.52 11.97 -44.40
N THR A 5 -33.95 10.78 -44.56
CA THR A 5 -33.90 9.77 -43.50
C THR A 5 -32.72 10.12 -42.58
N PRO A 6 -32.94 10.46 -41.30
CA PRO A 6 -31.85 10.92 -40.45
C PRO A 6 -30.92 9.75 -40.08
N ASN A 7 -29.61 9.98 -40.18
CA ASN A 7 -28.49 9.08 -39.85
C ASN A 7 -28.54 8.51 -38.40
N ARG A 8 -29.48 7.61 -38.11
CA ARG A 8 -29.55 6.89 -36.81
C ARG A 8 -28.35 5.98 -36.60
N LEU A 9 -27.79 5.43 -37.69
CA LEU A 9 -26.60 4.55 -37.66
C LEU A 9 -25.34 5.30 -37.19
N GLY A 10 -25.10 6.52 -37.70
CA GLY A 10 -23.93 7.31 -37.34
C GLY A 10 -23.97 7.83 -35.89
N LYS A 11 -25.15 8.21 -35.40
CA LYS A 11 -25.33 8.67 -34.01
C LYS A 11 -25.06 7.56 -32.99
N GLY A 12 -25.50 6.33 -33.27
CA GLY A 12 -25.20 5.16 -32.42
C GLY A 12 -23.71 4.87 -32.35
N MET A 13 -23.02 4.91 -33.49
CA MET A 13 -21.57 4.68 -33.57
C MET A 13 -20.77 5.75 -32.81
N ILE A 14 -21.19 7.03 -32.86
CA ILE A 14 -20.57 8.11 -32.08
C ILE A 14 -20.75 7.90 -30.58
N VAL A 15 -21.94 7.49 -30.13
CA VAL A 15 -22.17 7.20 -28.70
C VAL A 15 -21.28 6.04 -28.23
N VAL A 16 -21.19 4.96 -29.02
CA VAL A 16 -20.30 3.84 -28.70
C VAL A 16 -18.84 4.27 -28.69
N ALA A 17 -18.39 5.06 -29.67
CA ALA A 17 -17.02 5.59 -29.71
C ALA A 17 -16.73 6.51 -28.52
N CYS A 18 -17.68 7.36 -28.11
CA CYS A 18 -17.56 8.19 -26.91
C CYS A 18 -17.49 7.35 -25.64
N LEU A 19 -18.31 6.30 -25.50
CA LEU A 19 -18.28 5.42 -24.33
C LEU A 19 -16.97 4.63 -24.26
N LEU A 20 -16.46 4.14 -25.39
CA LEU A 20 -15.15 3.48 -25.48
C LEU A 20 -14.01 4.45 -25.16
N CYS A 21 -14.05 5.67 -25.71
CA CYS A 21 -13.05 6.70 -25.46
C CYS A 21 -13.05 7.12 -23.97
N LEU A 22 -14.23 7.36 -23.38
CA LEU A 22 -14.36 7.68 -21.96
C LEU A 22 -13.88 6.52 -21.08
N GLY A 23 -14.23 5.27 -21.40
CA GLY A 23 -13.74 4.09 -20.67
C GLY A 23 -12.22 3.96 -20.71
N LEU A 24 -11.61 4.14 -21.89
CA LEU A 24 -10.15 4.16 -22.05
C LEU A 24 -9.51 5.31 -21.27
N LEU A 25 -10.11 6.50 -21.31
CA LEU A 25 -9.63 7.68 -20.58
C LEU A 25 -9.68 7.45 -19.07
N THR A 26 -10.74 6.81 -18.56
CA THR A 26 -10.85 6.44 -17.13
C THR A 26 -9.76 5.46 -16.72
N VAL A 27 -9.51 4.41 -17.50
CA VAL A 27 -8.43 3.44 -17.22
C VAL A 27 -7.07 4.13 -17.27
N PHE A 28 -6.84 5.01 -18.24
CA PHE A 28 -5.60 5.75 -18.39
C PHE A 28 -5.34 6.72 -17.23
N PHE A 29 -6.35 7.50 -16.82
CA PHE A 29 -6.23 8.40 -15.66
C PHE A 29 -5.99 7.61 -14.36
N ASN A 30 -6.70 6.49 -14.17
CA ASN A 30 -6.50 5.67 -12.97
C ASN A 30 -5.06 5.13 -12.87
N HIS A 31 -4.49 4.68 -14.00
CA HIS A 31 -3.11 4.19 -14.03
C HIS A 31 -2.07 5.29 -13.76
N ILE A 32 -2.34 6.53 -14.16
CA ILE A 32 -1.47 7.68 -13.86
C ILE A 32 -1.57 8.09 -12.39
N LEU A 33 -2.74 7.94 -11.75
CA LEU A 33 -2.92 8.25 -10.33
C LEU A 33 -2.21 7.25 -9.41
N GLU A 34 -2.31 5.94 -9.70
CA GLU A 34 -1.65 4.89 -8.90
C GLU A 34 -0.12 5.07 -8.86
N LYS A 35 0.49 5.41 -10.00
CA LYS A 35 1.95 5.63 -10.08
C LYS A 35 2.41 6.87 -9.32
N LYS A 36 1.53 7.85 -9.12
CA LYS A 36 1.81 9.03 -8.28
C LYS A 36 1.69 8.72 -6.79
N HIS A 37 0.82 7.78 -6.40
CA HIS A 37 0.65 7.37 -5.00
C HIS A 37 1.81 6.50 -4.50
N ASN A 38 2.23 5.50 -5.29
CA ASN A 38 3.31 4.60 -4.93
C ASN A 38 4.47 4.65 -5.95
N PRO A 39 5.52 5.45 -5.72
CA PRO A 39 6.72 5.44 -6.56
C PRO A 39 7.58 4.18 -6.34
N ASN A 40 7.34 3.39 -5.29
CA ASN A 40 8.12 2.23 -4.88
C ASN A 40 7.40 0.90 -5.21
N THR A 41 6.85 0.79 -6.42
CA THR A 41 6.22 -0.44 -6.93
C THR A 41 7.22 -1.58 -7.13
N ARG A 42 8.49 -1.25 -7.35
CA ARG A 42 9.62 -2.17 -7.35
C ARG A 42 10.66 -1.68 -6.37
N VAL A 43 10.62 -2.25 -5.17
CA VAL A 43 11.57 -1.94 -4.11
C VAL A 43 12.93 -2.55 -4.49
N GLN A 44 13.93 -1.70 -4.69
CA GLN A 44 15.30 -2.12 -4.98
C GLN A 44 16.06 -2.34 -3.67
N SER A 45 16.79 -3.43 -3.60
CA SER A 45 17.61 -3.81 -2.45
C SER A 45 19.08 -3.83 -2.85
N THR A 46 19.95 -3.31 -1.99
CA THR A 46 21.40 -3.38 -2.13
C THR A 46 21.95 -4.23 -0.99
N HIS A 47 22.83 -5.17 -1.31
CA HIS A 47 23.55 -5.97 -0.33
C HIS A 47 24.86 -5.28 0.00
N ALA A 48 25.04 -4.88 1.25
CA ALA A 48 26.26 -4.25 1.73
C ALA A 48 27.35 -5.29 1.97
N LEU A 49 28.61 -4.84 1.93
CA LEU A 49 29.79 -5.71 2.07
C LEU A 49 29.87 -6.44 3.43
N ASP A 50 29.23 -5.88 4.45
CA ASP A 50 29.13 -6.45 5.79
C ASP A 50 27.96 -7.44 5.94
N GLY A 51 27.26 -7.78 4.86
CA GLY A 51 26.11 -8.68 4.88
C GLY A 51 24.79 -8.01 5.25
N GLY A 52 24.77 -6.69 5.47
CA GLY A 52 23.53 -5.94 5.68
C GLY A 52 22.73 -5.75 4.39
N ILE A 53 21.41 -5.67 4.52
CA ILE A 53 20.49 -5.40 3.40
C ILE A 53 19.99 -3.97 3.52
N GLU A 54 20.11 -3.20 2.44
CA GLU A 54 19.61 -1.83 2.36
C GLU A 54 18.50 -1.72 1.33
N VAL A 55 17.42 -1.04 1.70
CA VAL A 55 16.29 -0.71 0.85
C VAL A 55 16.10 0.80 0.84
N VAL A 56 15.99 1.40 -0.34
CA VAL A 56 15.77 2.84 -0.50
C VAL A 56 14.37 3.09 -1.03
N LEU A 57 13.56 3.81 -0.25
CA LEU A 57 12.22 4.23 -0.64
C LEU A 57 12.22 5.70 -1.00
N THR A 58 11.54 6.03 -2.10
CA THR A 58 11.29 7.39 -2.55
C THR A 58 9.94 7.87 -2.03
N ARG A 59 9.90 9.11 -1.52
CA ARG A 59 8.68 9.76 -1.06
C ARG A 59 7.75 10.05 -2.25
N ASN A 60 6.46 9.81 -2.08
CA ASN A 60 5.44 10.15 -3.06
C ASN A 60 5.16 11.67 -3.10
N SER A 61 4.34 12.11 -4.05
CA SER A 61 4.03 13.54 -4.22
C SER A 61 3.27 14.19 -3.07
N ILE A 62 2.65 13.38 -2.19
CA ILE A 62 1.83 13.83 -1.05
C ILE A 62 2.69 13.88 0.23
N GLY A 63 3.91 13.35 0.18
CA GLY A 63 4.88 13.45 1.26
C GLY A 63 5.08 12.16 2.06
N HIS A 64 4.46 11.06 1.64
CA HIS A 64 4.47 9.76 2.33
C HIS A 64 5.36 8.73 1.64
N TYR A 65 5.76 7.70 2.38
CA TYR A 65 6.44 6.52 1.83
C TYR A 65 5.44 5.38 1.71
N VAL A 66 5.11 5.04 0.47
CA VAL A 66 4.27 3.90 0.13
C VAL A 66 5.14 2.92 -0.64
N ALA A 67 5.08 1.63 -0.32
CA ALA A 67 5.94 0.62 -0.95
C ALA A 67 5.25 -0.72 -1.10
N GLN A 68 5.54 -1.42 -2.20
CA GLN A 68 5.08 -2.80 -2.35
C GLN A 68 5.93 -3.73 -1.46
N GLY A 69 5.30 -4.68 -0.80
CA GLY A 69 6.00 -5.75 -0.10
C GLY A 69 5.12 -6.99 0.06
N PHE A 70 5.48 -7.83 1.03
CA PHE A 70 4.81 -9.10 1.26
C PHE A 70 4.57 -9.36 2.74
N ILE A 71 3.41 -9.92 3.05
CA ILE A 71 3.13 -10.56 4.34
C ILE A 71 2.80 -12.02 4.05
N ASN A 72 3.47 -12.95 4.73
CA ASN A 72 3.23 -14.38 4.56
C ASN A 72 3.20 -14.83 3.08
N GLN A 73 4.10 -14.27 2.26
CA GLN A 73 4.21 -14.50 0.79
C GLN A 73 3.09 -13.91 -0.08
N GLN A 74 2.13 -13.17 0.50
CA GLN A 74 1.09 -12.48 -0.24
C GLN A 74 1.47 -11.01 -0.46
N ALA A 75 1.28 -10.52 -1.69
CA ALA A 75 1.62 -9.14 -2.06
C ALA A 75 0.68 -8.15 -1.36
N VAL A 76 1.26 -7.13 -0.73
CA VAL A 76 0.54 -6.05 -0.04
C VAL A 76 1.21 -4.72 -0.30
N THR A 77 0.45 -3.64 -0.14
CA THR A 77 0.99 -2.28 -0.16
C THR A 77 1.19 -1.81 1.27
N PHE A 78 2.35 -1.25 1.55
CA PHE A 78 2.70 -0.69 2.84
C PHE A 78 2.70 0.83 2.78
N PHE A 79 2.11 1.44 3.81
CA PHE A 79 2.25 2.86 4.13
C PHE A 79 3.14 2.96 5.38
N LEU A 80 4.31 3.57 5.26
CA LEU A 80 5.21 3.72 6.41
C LEU A 80 4.79 4.91 7.29
N ASP A 81 4.59 4.64 8.58
CA ASP A 81 4.22 5.63 9.57
C ASP A 81 5.04 5.46 10.85
N THR A 82 5.98 6.37 11.08
CA THR A 82 6.82 6.39 12.29
C THR A 82 6.04 6.80 13.55
N GLY A 83 4.84 7.36 13.42
CA GLY A 83 3.99 7.76 14.53
C GLY A 83 3.18 6.60 15.12
N ALA A 84 3.05 5.48 14.41
CA ALA A 84 2.29 4.33 14.87
C ALA A 84 3.15 3.36 15.69
N THR A 85 2.59 2.85 16.78
CA THR A 85 3.30 1.93 17.69
C THR A 85 3.45 0.52 17.13
N GLN A 86 2.50 0.07 16.31
CA GLN A 86 2.46 -1.27 15.72
C GLN A 86 2.04 -1.21 14.25
N VAL A 87 2.31 -2.28 13.51
CA VAL A 87 1.71 -2.50 12.19
C VAL A 87 0.19 -2.58 12.35
N SER A 88 -0.57 -1.80 11.56
CA SER A 88 -2.04 -1.81 11.56
C SER A 88 -2.56 -2.30 10.21
N ILE A 89 -3.42 -3.30 10.25
CA ILE A 89 -3.91 -4.04 9.08
C ILE A 89 -5.42 -3.84 8.97
N PRO A 90 -5.93 -3.26 7.87
CA PRO A 90 -7.36 -3.19 7.60
C PRO A 90 -7.99 -4.57 7.65
N LEU A 91 -9.18 -4.67 8.24
CA LEU A 91 -9.83 -5.96 8.48
C LEU A 91 -10.03 -6.79 7.20
N HIS A 92 -10.40 -6.14 6.10
CA HIS A 92 -10.63 -6.85 4.85
C HIS A 92 -9.33 -7.44 4.27
N ILE A 93 -8.17 -6.80 4.51
CA ILE A 93 -6.85 -7.33 4.14
C ILE A 93 -6.47 -8.47 5.07
N ALA A 94 -6.68 -8.32 6.39
CA ALA A 94 -6.42 -9.39 7.35
C ALA A 94 -7.16 -10.69 7.00
N ASN A 95 -8.42 -10.58 6.57
CA ASN A 95 -9.21 -11.72 6.10
C ASN A 95 -8.61 -12.36 4.83
N LYS A 96 -8.15 -11.56 3.86
CA LYS A 96 -7.49 -12.05 2.63
C LYS A 96 -6.18 -12.79 2.95
N LEU A 97 -5.41 -12.24 3.90
CA LEU A 97 -4.16 -12.80 4.40
C LEU A 97 -4.36 -14.02 5.32
N GLY A 98 -5.60 -14.34 5.70
CA GLY A 98 -5.91 -15.42 6.64
C GLY A 98 -5.39 -15.17 8.06
N LEU A 99 -5.28 -13.91 8.48
CA LEU A 99 -4.81 -13.54 9.81
C LEU A 99 -5.90 -13.71 10.85
N GLU A 100 -5.55 -14.31 11.98
CA GLU A 100 -6.48 -14.50 13.10
C GLU A 100 -6.54 -13.25 13.98
N ARG A 101 -7.75 -12.95 14.47
CA ARG A 101 -7.97 -11.92 15.49
C ARG A 101 -7.65 -12.49 16.86
N GLY A 102 -6.67 -11.91 17.52
CA GLY A 102 -6.35 -12.14 18.92
C GLY A 102 -7.18 -11.28 19.86
N LEU A 103 -6.54 -10.81 20.92
CA LEU A 103 -7.19 -10.06 21.99
C LEU A 103 -7.65 -8.68 21.50
N PRO A 104 -8.85 -8.22 21.91
CA PRO A 104 -9.27 -6.85 21.67
C PRO A 104 -8.41 -5.88 22.49
N MET A 105 -7.99 -4.78 21.86
CA MET A 105 -7.18 -3.72 22.45
C MET A 105 -7.77 -2.36 22.07
N GLN A 106 -7.62 -1.37 22.96
CA GLN A 106 -7.99 0.01 22.66
C GLN A 106 -6.76 0.78 22.18
N VAL A 107 -6.91 1.51 21.08
CA VAL A 107 -5.87 2.36 20.49
C VAL A 107 -6.42 3.76 20.31
N GLY A 108 -5.65 4.76 20.74
CA GLY A 108 -5.94 6.16 20.50
C GLY A 108 -5.62 6.55 19.06
N THR A 109 -6.57 7.20 18.39
CA THR A 109 -6.40 7.78 17.06
C THR A 109 -6.74 9.27 17.09
N ALA A 110 -6.50 9.98 15.99
CA ALA A 110 -6.92 11.37 15.86
C ALA A 110 -8.44 11.57 16.03
N ASN A 111 -9.24 10.54 15.70
CA ASN A 111 -10.70 10.56 15.79
C ASN A 111 -11.23 9.95 17.11
N GLY A 112 -10.35 9.75 18.09
CA GLY A 112 -10.69 9.13 19.38
C GLY A 112 -10.21 7.69 19.51
N THR A 113 -10.68 7.01 20.55
CA THR A 113 -10.26 5.64 20.87
C THR A 113 -11.09 4.62 20.10
N ILE A 114 -10.41 3.69 19.44
CA ILE A 114 -11.02 2.61 18.67
C ILE A 114 -10.64 1.24 19.24
N THR A 115 -11.44 0.21 18.96
CA THR A 115 -11.08 -1.17 19.27
C THR A 115 -10.42 -1.83 18.07
N VAL A 116 -9.23 -2.38 18.27
CA VAL A 116 -8.49 -3.21 17.32
C VAL A 116 -8.26 -4.59 17.91
N TYR A 117 -7.82 -5.55 17.11
CA TYR A 117 -7.52 -6.91 17.57
C TYR A 117 -6.05 -7.22 17.38
N SER A 118 -5.35 -7.78 18.36
CA SER A 118 -3.94 -8.17 18.18
C SER A 118 -3.80 -9.28 17.13
N THR A 119 -2.68 -9.32 16.42
CA THR A 119 -2.31 -10.43 15.54
C THR A 119 -0.78 -10.50 15.42
N ARG A 120 -0.28 -11.58 14.80
CA ARG A 120 1.15 -11.79 14.57
C ARG A 120 1.40 -12.10 13.10
N LEU A 121 2.38 -11.40 12.53
CA LEU A 121 2.84 -11.64 11.18
C LEU A 121 4.05 -12.55 11.21
N ALA A 122 3.93 -13.73 10.61
CA ALA A 122 5.01 -14.71 10.62
C ALA A 122 6.23 -14.18 9.84
N ILE A 123 5.98 -13.58 8.68
CA ILE A 123 7.01 -12.97 7.83
C ILE A 123 6.47 -11.67 7.24
N VAL A 124 7.27 -10.60 7.35
CA VAL A 124 7.07 -9.34 6.64
C VAL A 124 8.31 -9.06 5.80
N ALA A 125 8.12 -8.90 4.49
CA ALA A 125 9.19 -8.62 3.55
C ALA A 125 8.98 -7.30 2.82
N LEU A 126 10.05 -6.50 2.73
CA LEU A 126 10.08 -5.24 2.02
C LEU A 126 11.38 -5.19 1.21
N GLY A 127 11.28 -5.36 -0.11
CA GLY A 127 12.45 -5.71 -0.90
C GLY A 127 13.05 -7.03 -0.39
N ASP A 128 14.36 -7.02 -0.14
CA ASP A 128 15.09 -8.19 0.36
C ASP A 128 15.14 -8.21 1.89
N ILE A 129 14.69 -7.13 2.56
CA ILE A 129 14.57 -7.12 4.02
C ILE A 129 13.45 -8.07 4.41
N VAL A 130 13.78 -9.08 5.23
CA VAL A 130 12.84 -10.08 5.71
C VAL A 130 12.89 -10.11 7.22
N LEU A 131 11.78 -9.71 7.85
CA LEU A 131 11.59 -9.76 9.29
C LEU A 131 10.55 -10.81 9.67
N ARG A 132 10.68 -11.33 10.89
CA ARG A 132 9.86 -12.42 11.40
C ARG A 132 9.20 -12.04 12.71
N ASP A 133 8.06 -12.66 12.98
CA ASP A 133 7.31 -12.50 14.22
C ASP A 133 7.02 -11.01 14.56
N ILE A 134 6.37 -10.31 13.63
CA ILE A 134 6.04 -8.89 13.80
C ILE A 134 4.69 -8.76 14.50
N SER A 135 4.68 -8.00 15.60
CA SER A 135 3.44 -7.61 16.28
C SER A 135 2.63 -6.67 15.41
N ALA A 136 1.35 -6.99 15.23
CA ALA A 136 0.43 -6.19 14.44
C ALA A 136 -0.95 -6.13 15.10
N SER A 137 -1.80 -5.26 14.59
CA SER A 137 -3.20 -5.16 14.95
C SER A 137 -4.09 -5.19 13.70
N ILE A 138 -5.28 -5.75 13.84
CA ILE A 138 -6.33 -5.74 12.85
C ILE A 138 -7.29 -4.61 13.22
N ASN A 139 -7.44 -3.64 12.32
CA ASN A 139 -8.30 -2.47 12.49
C ASN A 139 -9.60 -2.65 11.69
N PRO A 140 -10.76 -2.85 12.34
CA PRO A 140 -12.05 -2.96 11.66
C PRO A 140 -12.59 -1.66 11.09
N GLN A 141 -12.11 -0.51 11.58
CA GLN A 141 -12.58 0.81 11.13
C GLN A 141 -11.77 1.35 9.94
N ASP A 142 -10.62 0.75 9.65
CA ASP A 142 -9.83 1.11 8.49
C ASP A 142 -10.40 0.46 7.23
N THR A 143 -10.66 1.29 6.23
CA THR A 143 -11.23 0.92 4.94
C THR A 143 -10.23 1.12 3.79
N GLY A 144 -9.02 1.59 4.08
CA GLY A 144 -7.97 1.76 3.08
C GLY A 144 -7.35 0.43 2.63
N ASP A 145 -6.76 0.43 1.44
CA ASP A 145 -6.13 -0.76 0.84
C ASP A 145 -4.63 -0.92 1.21
N ASP A 146 -4.10 -0.01 2.03
CA ASP A 146 -2.70 0.00 2.47
C ASP A 146 -2.57 -0.52 3.91
N ILE A 147 -1.51 -1.27 4.18
CA ILE A 147 -1.13 -1.70 5.52
C ILE A 147 -0.18 -0.67 6.12
N LEU A 148 -0.51 -0.17 7.29
CA LEU A 148 0.33 0.80 7.98
C LEU A 148 1.50 0.08 8.66
N LEU A 149 2.73 0.33 8.21
CA LEU A 149 3.97 -0.16 8.83
C LEU A 149 4.45 0.80 9.92
N GLY A 150 4.19 0.42 11.16
CA GLY A 150 4.57 1.17 12.35
C GLY A 150 5.88 0.70 13.00
N MET A 151 6.10 1.16 14.23
CA MET A 151 7.32 0.95 14.99
C MET A 151 7.60 -0.50 15.39
N SER A 152 6.61 -1.40 15.41
CA SER A 152 6.88 -2.83 15.62
C SER A 152 7.70 -3.47 14.50
N PHE A 153 7.64 -2.91 13.29
CA PHE A 153 8.53 -3.24 12.17
C PHE A 153 9.78 -2.35 12.20
N LEU A 154 9.59 -1.02 12.25
CA LEU A 154 10.69 -0.06 12.07
C LEU A 154 11.76 -0.10 13.16
N ARG A 155 11.46 -0.61 14.37
CA ARG A 155 12.47 -0.77 15.43
C ARG A 155 13.43 -1.94 15.22
N GLN A 156 13.10 -2.87 14.34
CA GLN A 156 13.96 -4.02 14.02
C GLN A 156 14.98 -3.71 12.93
N ILE A 157 14.90 -2.54 12.32
CA ILE A 157 15.80 -2.07 11.27
C ILE A 157 16.30 -0.67 11.61
N GLU A 158 17.45 -0.32 11.05
CA GLU A 158 17.90 1.05 11.06
C GLU A 158 17.16 1.81 9.93
N PHE A 159 16.72 3.03 10.21
CA PHE A 159 16.16 3.89 9.17
C PHE A 159 16.73 5.29 9.24
N THR A 160 17.04 5.85 8.07
CA THR A 160 17.54 7.23 7.94
C THR A 160 16.78 7.94 6.83
N GLN A 161 16.24 9.11 7.13
CA GLN A 161 15.62 9.97 6.13
C GLN A 161 16.67 10.95 5.56
N ARG A 162 16.87 10.95 4.24
CA ARG A 162 17.75 11.89 3.52
C ARG A 162 16.97 12.53 2.36
N GLY A 163 16.61 13.80 2.51
CA GLY A 163 15.82 14.50 1.50
C GLY A 163 14.46 13.83 1.25
N ASN A 164 14.23 13.38 0.01
CA ASN A 164 13.02 12.66 -0.38
C ASN A 164 13.15 11.13 -0.27
N GLN A 165 14.26 10.62 0.27
CA GLN A 165 14.49 9.19 0.42
C GLN A 165 14.42 8.76 1.89
N LEU A 166 13.88 7.56 2.10
CA LEU A 166 13.97 6.82 3.35
C LEU A 166 14.81 5.58 3.09
N ILE A 167 15.96 5.52 3.75
CA ILE A 167 16.90 4.40 3.67
C ILE A 167 16.59 3.48 4.85
N LEU A 168 16.30 2.22 4.56
CA LEU A 168 16.01 1.16 5.52
C LEU A 168 17.14 0.15 5.47
N ARG A 169 17.70 -0.21 6.61
CA ARG A 169 18.84 -1.12 6.68
C ARG A 169 18.59 -2.21 7.72
N GLN A 170 18.66 -3.45 7.27
CA GLN A 170 18.71 -4.64 8.12
C GLN A 170 20.17 -5.03 8.30
N HIS A 171 20.60 -5.14 9.56
CA HIS A 171 21.90 -5.71 9.91
C HIS A 171 21.78 -7.25 9.98
N PRO A 172 22.88 -7.99 9.72
CA PRO A 172 22.89 -9.45 9.76
C PRO A 172 22.60 -10.05 11.15
#